data_AF-A0A850MV25-F1
#
_entry.id   AF-A0A850MV25-F1
#
_cell.length_a   1.000
_cell.length_b   1.000
_cell.length_c   1.000
_cell.angle_alpha   90.00
_cell.angle_beta   90.00
_cell.angle_gamma   90.00
#
_symmetry.space_group_name_H-M   'P 1'
#
loop_
_entity.id
_entity.type
_entity.pdbx_description
1 polymer ?
#
loop_
_entity_poly.entity_id
_entity_poly.type
_entity_poly.pdbx_seq_one_letter_code
_entity_poly.pdbx_strand_id
1 'polypeptide(L)'
;PIREAEVIDVNEEAFRNNQLDVELKGYLLVPYEPYLLQGGKMVSPLTIDEHDNQLMIANYVVERMESDVYYILGPGTTVRVIAEILEFEKTLLGVDICFNKKLIAKDVNEAQISRIISGKKAKIIVSPIGNQGIILGRGNLQISPQVIRQVGKENIIVIATRSKLANLPRGFLRVDTRDIDLDNVLKNLYIRVIVDYNEIRIIKIK
;
A
#
# COMPACT_ATOMS: atom_id res chain seq x y z
N PRO A 1 16.39 3.47 -27.83
CA PRO A 1 15.29 4.33 -28.32
C PRO A 1 15.03 5.47 -27.32
N ILE A 2 14.58 6.64 -27.75
CA ILE A 2 14.24 7.78 -26.89
C ILE A 2 12.74 8.02 -27.05
N ARG A 3 12.02 8.30 -25.95
CA ARG A 3 10.59 8.62 -25.97
C ARG A 3 10.34 9.83 -25.07
N GLU A 4 9.36 10.65 -25.42
CA GLU A 4 8.83 11.66 -24.52
C GLU A 4 8.13 11.00 -23.33
N ALA A 5 8.56 11.32 -22.12
CA ALA A 5 7.91 10.92 -20.88
C ALA A 5 7.45 12.16 -20.11
N GLU A 6 6.28 12.03 -19.48
CA GLU A 6 5.71 13.03 -18.59
C GLU A 6 6.55 13.15 -17.31
N VAL A 7 6.96 14.38 -17.00
CA VAL A 7 7.59 14.72 -15.73
C VAL A 7 6.52 15.31 -14.84
N ILE A 8 6.11 14.51 -13.87
CA ILE A 8 5.08 14.86 -12.91
C ILE A 8 5.78 15.18 -11.59
N ASP A 9 5.53 16.37 -11.06
CA ASP A 9 6.02 16.77 -9.76
C ASP A 9 4.88 16.73 -8.74
N VAL A 10 5.20 16.36 -7.50
CA VAL A 10 4.24 16.36 -6.40
C VAL A 10 4.31 17.73 -5.73
N ASN A 11 3.19 18.43 -5.62
CA ASN A 11 3.15 19.68 -4.87
C ASN A 11 3.39 19.40 -3.38
N GLU A 12 4.56 19.78 -2.88
CA GLU A 12 4.98 19.53 -1.50
C GLU A 12 4.14 20.27 -0.43
N GLU A 13 3.45 21.36 -0.80
CA GLU A 13 2.51 22.05 0.11
C GLU A 13 1.17 21.31 0.19
N ALA A 14 0.64 20.85 -0.94
CA ALA A 14 -0.53 19.97 -0.96
C ALA A 14 -0.24 18.64 -0.22
N PHE A 15 0.96 18.11 -0.40
CA PHE A 15 1.49 16.94 0.30
C PHE A 15 1.45 17.12 1.83
N ARG A 16 1.87 18.29 2.34
CA ARG A 16 1.79 18.62 3.77
C ARG A 16 0.36 18.72 4.29
N ASN A 17 -0.60 19.01 3.43
CA ASN A 17 -2.02 19.12 3.74
C ASN A 17 -2.84 17.85 3.43
N ASN A 18 -2.20 16.68 3.34
CA ASN A 18 -2.86 15.40 3.03
C ASN A 18 -3.60 15.36 1.67
N GLN A 19 -3.29 16.28 0.75
CA GLN A 19 -3.82 16.29 -0.61
C GLN A 19 -2.74 15.83 -1.58
N LEU A 20 -3.10 14.92 -2.49
CA LEU A 20 -2.18 14.45 -3.53
C LEU A 20 -2.44 15.23 -4.81
N ASP A 21 -1.81 16.39 -4.89
CA ASP A 21 -1.83 17.24 -6.08
C ASP A 21 -0.54 17.01 -6.87
N VAL A 22 -0.69 16.60 -8.12
CA VAL A 22 0.39 16.26 -9.03
C VAL A 22 0.26 17.11 -10.28
N GLU A 23 1.27 17.94 -10.55
CA GLU A 23 1.27 18.86 -11.67
C GLU A 23 2.20 18.34 -12.77
N LEU A 24 1.71 18.30 -14.01
CA LEU A 24 2.54 18.00 -15.18
C LEU A 24 3.46 19.18 -15.46
N LYS A 25 4.75 19.05 -15.17
CA LYS A 25 5.74 20.11 -15.41
C LYS A 25 6.21 20.17 -16.87
N GLY A 26 6.03 19.09 -17.62
CA GLY A 26 6.33 19.05 -19.04
C GLY A 26 6.73 17.66 -19.54
N TYR A 27 7.25 17.64 -20.76
CA TYR A 27 7.71 16.43 -21.44
C TYR A 27 9.22 16.48 -21.60
N LEU A 28 9.93 15.43 -21.20
CA LEU A 28 11.36 15.28 -21.44
C LEU A 28 11.61 14.05 -22.31
N LEU A 29 12.61 14.17 -23.19
CA LEU A 29 13.14 13.04 -23.95
C LEU A 29 13.95 12.15 -23.02
N VAL A 30 13.41 10.99 -22.67
CA VAL A 30 14.07 10.01 -21.79
C VAL A 30 14.55 8.79 -22.58
N PRO A 31 15.68 8.17 -22.20
CA PRO A 31 16.10 6.89 -22.75
C PRO A 31 15.03 5.83 -22.52
N TYR A 32 14.31 5.44 -23.57
CA TYR A 32 13.19 4.53 -23.51
C TYR A 32 13.67 3.09 -23.39
N GLU A 33 13.80 2.65 -22.14
CA GLU A 33 14.02 1.25 -21.78
C GLU A 33 12.84 0.79 -20.91
N PRO A 34 11.80 0.15 -21.49
CA PRO A 34 10.50 -0.09 -20.84
C PRO A 34 10.57 -0.97 -19.58
N TYR A 35 11.74 -1.53 -19.26
CA TYR A 35 11.97 -2.36 -18.08
C TYR A 35 12.81 -1.67 -16.99
N LEU A 36 13.37 -0.47 -17.23
CA LEU A 36 14.29 0.21 -16.31
C LEU A 36 13.88 1.65 -15.97
N LEU A 37 12.85 2.20 -16.63
CA LEU A 37 12.33 3.53 -16.31
C LEU A 37 11.20 3.48 -15.27
N GLN A 38 11.38 4.23 -14.19
CA GLN A 38 10.33 4.54 -13.23
C GLN A 38 9.32 5.50 -13.86
N GLY A 39 8.10 5.02 -14.13
CA GLY A 39 6.99 5.89 -14.51
C GLY A 39 6.65 6.85 -13.38
N GLY A 40 6.30 8.10 -13.74
CA GLY A 40 5.76 9.09 -12.80
C GLY A 40 4.56 8.52 -12.05
N LYS A 41 4.29 9.03 -10.84
CA LYS A 41 3.12 8.65 -10.03
C LYS A 41 1.85 8.99 -10.81
N MET A 42 1.36 8.07 -11.63
CA MET A 42 0.00 8.15 -12.13
C MET A 42 -0.92 7.84 -10.96
N VAL A 43 -1.61 8.87 -10.50
CA VAL A 43 -2.85 8.71 -9.75
C VAL A 43 -3.76 7.90 -10.66
N SER A 44 -4.12 6.67 -10.26
CA SER A 44 -5.18 5.94 -10.94
C SER A 44 -6.39 6.87 -10.99
N PRO A 45 -6.92 7.25 -12.17
CA PRO A 45 -8.10 8.10 -12.22
C PRO A 45 -9.19 7.39 -11.40
N LEU A 46 -9.70 8.09 -10.39
CA LEU A 46 -10.83 7.64 -9.57
C LEU A 46 -12.07 7.62 -10.47
N THR A 47 -12.18 6.60 -11.30
CA THR A 47 -13.45 6.30 -11.98
C THR A 47 -14.45 5.85 -10.92
N ILE A 48 -15.75 6.05 -11.18
CA ILE A 48 -16.82 5.59 -10.28
C ILE A 48 -16.63 4.09 -9.94
N ASP A 49 -16.29 3.29 -10.95
CA ASP A 49 -15.99 1.86 -10.82
C ASP A 49 -14.79 1.56 -9.89
N GLU A 50 -13.72 2.36 -9.95
CA GLU A 50 -12.54 2.18 -9.09
C GLU A 50 -12.89 2.48 -7.62
N HIS A 51 -13.66 3.54 -7.37
CA HIS A 51 -14.09 3.89 -6.02
C HIS A 51 -15.04 2.83 -5.44
N ASP A 52 -15.99 2.34 -6.23
CA ASP A 52 -16.90 1.27 -5.84
C ASP A 52 -16.14 -0.02 -5.49
N ASN A 53 -15.12 -0.38 -6.28
CA ASN A 53 -14.27 -1.53 -5.97
C ASN A 53 -13.46 -1.32 -4.67
N GLN A 54 -12.97 -0.09 -4.40
CA GLN A 54 -12.32 0.22 -3.12
C GLN A 54 -13.27 0.08 -1.94
N LEU A 55 -14.53 0.53 -2.06
CA LEU A 55 -15.57 0.37 -1.04
C LEU A 55 -15.87 -1.10 -0.76
N MET A 56 -16.00 -1.92 -1.81
CA MET A 56 -16.25 -3.35 -1.66
C MET A 56 -15.11 -4.08 -0.93
N ILE A 57 -13.86 -3.77 -1.29
CA ILE A 57 -12.67 -4.29 -0.58
C ILE A 57 -12.68 -3.84 0.88
N ALA A 58 -12.95 -2.56 1.13
CA ALA A 58 -12.90 -1.99 2.47
C ALA A 58 -13.98 -2.58 3.38
N ASN A 59 -15.22 -2.72 2.90
CA ASN A 59 -16.30 -3.39 3.63
C ASN A 59 -15.91 -4.82 4.00
N TYR A 60 -15.39 -5.59 3.04
CA TYR A 60 -14.96 -6.97 3.28
C TYR A 60 -13.88 -7.08 4.35
N VAL A 61 -12.92 -6.14 4.36
CA VAL A 61 -11.84 -6.08 5.36
C VAL A 61 -12.40 -5.71 6.74
N VAL A 62 -13.24 -4.67 6.84
CA VAL A 62 -13.81 -4.18 8.11
C VAL A 62 -14.73 -5.21 8.77
N GLU A 63 -15.51 -5.96 7.99
CA GLU A 63 -16.33 -7.08 8.49
C GLU A 63 -15.49 -8.18 9.15
N ARG A 64 -14.26 -8.40 8.65
CA ARG A 64 -13.35 -9.46 9.09
C ARG A 64 -12.27 -8.97 10.06
N MET A 65 -12.36 -7.71 10.49
CA MET A 65 -11.50 -7.22 11.56
C MET A 65 -11.83 -7.93 12.86
N GLU A 66 -10.80 -8.52 13.47
CA GLU A 66 -10.89 -9.23 14.74
C GLU A 66 -10.85 -8.25 15.92
N SER A 67 -11.52 -8.62 17.00
CA SER A 67 -11.36 -7.94 18.28
C SER A 67 -9.99 -8.23 18.89
N ASP A 68 -9.48 -7.26 19.65
CA ASP A 68 -8.22 -7.30 20.37
C ASP A 68 -6.98 -7.51 19.47
N VAL A 69 -7.05 -6.99 18.24
CA VAL A 69 -5.98 -6.98 17.26
C VAL A 69 -5.66 -5.54 16.82
N TYR A 70 -4.36 -5.24 16.74
CA TYR A 70 -3.85 -3.99 16.20
C TYR A 70 -3.74 -4.11 14.67
N TYR A 71 -4.19 -3.11 13.93
CA TYR A 71 -4.07 -3.05 12.48
C TYR A 71 -3.18 -1.88 12.09
N ILE A 72 -2.05 -2.20 11.48
CA ILE A 72 -1.10 -1.24 10.89
C ILE A 72 -1.60 -0.94 9.47
N LEU A 73 -2.14 0.25 9.27
CA LEU A 73 -2.73 0.71 8.02
C LEU A 73 -1.66 1.41 7.19
N GLY A 74 -1.14 0.71 6.18
CA GLY A 74 -0.19 1.26 5.23
C GLY A 74 -0.75 2.45 4.42
N PRO A 75 0.10 3.13 3.65
CA PRO A 75 -0.31 4.28 2.85
C PRO A 75 -1.17 3.87 1.65
N GLY A 76 -1.87 4.84 1.08
CA GLY A 76 -2.58 4.72 -0.18
C GLY A 76 -4.09 4.92 -0.08
N THR A 77 -4.70 5.24 -1.23
CA THR A 77 -6.13 5.53 -1.36
C THR A 77 -7.02 4.34 -0.98
N THR A 78 -6.67 3.12 -1.41
CA THR A 78 -7.43 1.91 -1.08
C THR A 78 -7.47 1.65 0.44
N VAL A 79 -6.37 1.93 1.16
CA VAL A 79 -6.35 1.81 2.63
C VAL A 79 -7.10 2.97 3.29
N ARG A 80 -7.12 4.16 2.67
CA ARG A 80 -7.91 5.30 3.15
C ARG A 80 -9.41 4.98 3.19
N VAL A 81 -9.95 4.28 2.19
CA VAL A 81 -11.38 3.89 2.19
C VAL A 81 -11.72 2.96 3.38
N ILE A 82 -10.78 2.13 3.86
CA ILE A 82 -10.97 1.37 5.11
C ILE A 82 -11.14 2.30 6.30
N ALA A 83 -10.30 3.33 6.41
CA ALA A 83 -10.38 4.32 7.48
C ALA A 83 -11.68 5.15 7.41
N GLU A 84 -12.14 5.49 6.21
CA GLU A 84 -13.41 6.18 5.97
C GLU A 84 -14.60 5.36 6.48
N ILE A 85 -14.65 4.05 6.20
CA ILE A 85 -15.68 3.13 6.73
C ILE A 85 -15.61 2.99 8.26
N LEU A 86 -14.40 3.09 8.82
CA LEU A 86 -14.16 3.06 10.26
C LEU A 86 -14.36 4.43 10.93
N GLU A 87 -14.82 5.43 10.18
CA GLU A 87 -15.14 6.79 10.64
C GLU A 87 -13.94 7.52 11.29
N PHE A 88 -12.72 7.31 10.77
CA PHE A 88 -11.56 8.09 11.19
C PHE A 88 -10.71 8.60 10.03
N GLU A 89 -10.04 9.73 10.26
CA GLU A 89 -9.20 10.36 9.26
C GLU A 89 -7.83 9.67 9.16
N LYS A 90 -7.48 9.20 7.97
CA LYS A 90 -6.20 8.55 7.66
C LYS A 90 -5.23 9.51 6.97
N THR A 91 -3.96 9.43 7.36
CA THR A 91 -2.85 10.06 6.62
C THR A 91 -2.61 9.30 5.32
N LEU A 92 -2.84 9.96 4.17
CA LEU A 92 -2.84 9.30 2.85
C LEU A 92 -1.51 8.60 2.53
N LEU A 93 -0.39 9.24 2.86
CA LEU A 93 0.97 8.74 2.62
C LEU A 93 1.67 8.25 3.90
N GLY A 94 0.97 8.30 5.02
CA GLY A 94 1.46 7.87 6.32
C GLY A 94 0.99 6.46 6.67
N VAL A 95 1.57 5.95 7.76
CA VAL A 95 1.14 4.71 8.39
C VAL A 95 0.36 5.05 9.65
N ASP A 96 -0.84 4.52 9.77
CA ASP A 96 -1.69 4.73 10.94
C ASP A 96 -1.93 3.40 11.65
N ILE A 97 -2.32 3.43 12.92
CA ILE A 97 -2.67 2.21 13.67
C ILE A 97 -4.06 2.37 14.25
N CYS A 98 -4.91 1.37 13.98
CA CYS A 98 -6.19 1.23 14.66
C CYS A 98 -6.24 -0.04 15.52
N PHE A 99 -7.01 0.01 16.59
CA PHE A 99 -7.28 -1.11 17.50
C PHE A 99 -8.77 -1.13 17.82
N ASN A 100 -9.40 -2.30 17.74
CA ASN A 100 -10.85 -2.43 17.93
C ASN A 100 -11.64 -1.40 17.10
N LYS A 101 -11.29 -1.27 15.81
CA LYS A 101 -11.93 -0.37 14.85
C LYS A 101 -11.82 1.13 15.20
N LYS A 102 -10.95 1.51 16.14
CA LYS A 102 -10.70 2.89 16.53
C LYS A 102 -9.25 3.28 16.22
N LEU A 103 -9.06 4.48 15.69
CA LEU A 103 -7.73 5.05 15.51
C LEU A 103 -7.07 5.26 16.87
N ILE A 104 -5.84 4.74 17.03
CA ILE A 104 -5.06 4.91 18.26
C ILE A 104 -3.76 5.70 18.05
N ALA A 105 -3.25 5.72 16.81
CA ALA A 105 -2.08 6.47 16.44
C ALA A 105 -2.14 6.83 14.95
N LYS A 106 -1.76 8.07 14.62
CA LYS A 106 -1.77 8.63 13.27
C LYS A 106 -0.33 8.97 12.85
N ASP A 107 0.01 8.72 11.60
CA ASP A 107 1.31 8.99 10.97
C ASP A 107 2.52 8.56 11.82
N VAL A 108 2.57 7.27 12.14
CA VAL A 108 3.58 6.69 13.02
C VAL A 108 4.84 6.28 12.27
N ASN A 109 5.98 6.45 12.95
CA ASN A 109 7.27 5.89 12.52
C ASN A 109 7.50 4.46 13.04
N GLU A 110 8.59 3.83 12.59
CA GLU A 110 8.99 2.47 12.98
C GLU A 110 9.06 2.25 14.50
N ALA A 111 9.67 3.18 15.24
CA ALA A 111 9.85 3.05 16.68
C ALA A 111 8.52 3.12 17.44
N GLN A 112 7.60 3.98 16.98
CA GLN A 112 6.25 4.07 17.51
C GLN A 112 5.46 2.80 17.22
N ILE A 113 5.51 2.28 15.98
CA ILE A 113 4.84 1.03 15.61
C ILE A 113 5.32 -0.11 16.51
N SER A 114 6.63 -0.35 16.56
CA SER A 114 7.23 -1.46 17.33
C SER A 114 6.85 -1.40 18.82
N ARG A 115 6.84 -0.20 19.41
CA ARG A 115 6.40 0.02 20.80
C ARG A 115 4.92 -0.30 21.00
N ILE A 116 4.05 0.16 20.10
CA ILE A 116 2.60 -0.01 20.21
C ILE A 116 2.22 -1.49 20.13
N ILE A 117 2.83 -2.24 19.22
CA ILE A 117 2.52 -3.65 18.96
C ILE A 117 3.36 -4.64 19.78
N SER A 118 4.27 -4.18 20.64
CA SER A 118 5.14 -5.03 21.47
C SER A 118 4.34 -5.99 22.35
N GLY A 119 4.52 -7.29 22.13
CA GLY A 119 3.83 -8.35 22.88
C GLY A 119 2.34 -8.48 22.58
N LYS A 120 1.84 -7.87 21.49
CA LYS A 120 0.41 -7.84 21.15
C LYS A 120 0.17 -8.44 19.76
N LYS A 121 -1.05 -8.93 19.54
CA LYS A 121 -1.48 -9.39 18.20
C LYS A 121 -1.63 -8.19 17.27
N ALA A 122 -1.00 -8.26 16.11
CA ALA A 122 -1.06 -7.21 15.11
C ALA A 122 -1.17 -7.79 13.70
N LYS A 123 -1.73 -7.01 12.78
CA LYS A 123 -1.84 -7.30 11.34
C LYS A 123 -1.43 -6.08 10.55
N ILE A 124 -0.85 -6.29 9.37
CA ILE A 124 -0.48 -5.22 8.44
C ILE A 124 -1.46 -5.22 7.29
N ILE A 125 -2.06 -4.08 6.97
CA ILE A 125 -2.87 -3.89 5.76
C ILE A 125 -2.11 -2.99 4.79
N VAL A 126 -1.79 -3.50 3.61
CA VAL A 126 -1.04 -2.76 2.58
C VAL A 126 -1.67 -2.94 1.20
N SER A 127 -1.46 -1.96 0.33
CA SER A 127 -1.84 -2.02 -1.08
C SER A 127 -0.59 -1.87 -1.94
N PRO A 128 -0.49 -2.58 -3.08
CA PRO A 128 0.63 -2.42 -3.98
C PRO A 128 0.69 -1.00 -4.54
N ILE A 129 1.90 -0.48 -4.67
CA ILE A 129 2.16 0.76 -5.39
C ILE A 129 1.93 0.51 -6.89
N GLY A 130 1.05 1.32 -7.49
CA GLY A 130 0.65 1.21 -8.90
C GLY A 130 1.85 1.15 -9.85
N ASN A 131 1.75 0.31 -10.88
CA ASN A 131 2.78 0.02 -11.89
C ASN A 131 4.10 -0.59 -11.37
N GLN A 132 4.28 -0.81 -10.07
CA GLN A 132 5.48 -1.45 -9.51
C GLN A 132 5.18 -2.79 -8.85
N GLY A 133 3.97 -2.94 -8.29
CA GLY A 133 3.58 -4.13 -7.55
C GLY A 133 4.28 -4.28 -6.21
N ILE A 134 4.98 -3.24 -5.73
CA ILE A 134 5.68 -3.26 -4.44
C ILE A 134 4.66 -3.10 -3.32
N ILE A 135 4.64 -4.04 -2.37
CA ILE A 135 3.72 -4.04 -1.22
C ILE A 135 4.40 -3.66 0.10
N LEU A 136 5.72 -3.87 0.22
CA LEU A 136 6.50 -3.61 1.42
C LEU A 136 7.85 -3.00 1.05
N GLY A 137 8.28 -2.02 1.85
CA GLY A 137 9.54 -1.31 1.67
C GLY A 137 9.33 0.06 1.05
N ARG A 138 9.42 0.15 -0.27
CA ARG A 138 9.24 1.45 -0.95
C ARG A 138 7.86 2.01 -0.66
N GLY A 139 7.83 3.28 -0.25
CA GLY A 139 6.60 4.02 0.06
C GLY A 139 6.02 3.77 1.45
N ASN A 140 6.47 2.74 2.17
CA ASN A 140 5.98 2.41 3.52
C ASN A 140 7.12 1.91 4.42
N LEU A 141 8.29 2.57 4.38
CA LEU A 141 9.49 2.19 5.14
C LEU A 141 9.27 2.16 6.67
N GLN A 142 8.22 2.83 7.18
CA GLN A 142 7.83 2.73 8.59
C GLN A 142 7.44 1.30 8.99
N ILE A 143 6.95 0.49 8.03
CA ILE A 143 6.70 -0.95 8.19
C ILE A 143 8.03 -1.69 7.94
N SER A 144 8.95 -1.50 8.88
CA SER A 144 10.32 -1.98 8.77
C SER A 144 10.43 -3.51 8.84
N PRO A 145 11.60 -4.10 8.50
CA PRO A 145 11.84 -5.52 8.70
C PRO A 145 11.58 -6.00 10.14
N GLN A 146 11.87 -5.17 11.14
CA GLN A 146 11.62 -5.49 12.54
C GLN A 146 10.12 -5.60 12.82
N VAL A 147 9.34 -4.62 12.33
CA VAL A 147 7.86 -4.63 12.43
C VAL A 147 7.28 -5.86 11.73
N ILE A 148 7.73 -6.16 10.52
CA ILE A 148 7.26 -7.32 9.73
C ILE A 148 7.54 -8.63 10.48
N ARG A 149 8.74 -8.78 11.04
CA ARG A 149 9.11 -9.99 11.81
C ARG A 149 8.28 -10.11 13.10
N GLN A 150 7.99 -9.00 13.77
CA GLN A 150 7.17 -8.97 14.97
C GLN A 150 5.70 -9.30 14.69
N VAL A 151 5.16 -8.83 13.57
CA VAL A 151 3.79 -9.09 13.13
C VAL A 151 3.64 -10.53 12.59
N GLY A 152 4.65 -11.06 11.91
CA GLY A 152 4.59 -12.33 11.21
C GLY A 152 4.02 -12.18 9.80
N LYS A 153 4.60 -12.92 8.85
CA LYS A 153 4.27 -12.81 7.42
C LYS A 153 2.85 -13.27 7.08
N GLU A 154 2.30 -14.17 7.89
CA GLU A 154 0.93 -14.68 7.81
C GLU A 154 -0.13 -13.63 8.18
N ASN A 155 0.28 -12.57 8.88
CA ASN A 155 -0.57 -11.47 9.32
C ASN A 155 -0.51 -10.25 8.39
N ILE A 156 0.09 -10.40 7.21
CA ILE A 156 0.09 -9.40 6.15
C ILE A 156 -1.15 -9.60 5.27
N ILE A 157 -2.02 -8.60 5.27
CA ILE A 157 -3.21 -8.51 4.44
C ILE A 157 -2.91 -7.57 3.28
N VAL A 158 -2.94 -8.10 2.07
CA VAL A 158 -2.75 -7.31 0.85
C VAL A 158 -4.12 -7.02 0.22
N ILE A 159 -4.36 -5.75 -0.08
CA ILE A 159 -5.58 -5.27 -0.74
C ILE A 159 -5.23 -4.57 -2.05
N ALA A 160 -5.94 -4.85 -3.12
CA ALA A 160 -5.69 -4.17 -4.40
C ALA A 160 -6.96 -4.17 -5.25
N THR A 161 -7.25 -3.04 -5.89
CA THR A 161 -8.33 -2.98 -6.88
C THR A 161 -7.99 -3.82 -8.10
N ARG A 162 -9.03 -4.19 -8.85
CA ARG A 162 -8.88 -4.95 -10.11
C ARG A 162 -7.94 -4.23 -11.08
N SER A 163 -8.05 -2.91 -11.17
CA SER A 163 -7.19 -2.08 -12.01
C SER A 163 -5.71 -2.16 -11.59
N LYS A 164 -5.40 -2.06 -10.29
CA LYS A 164 -4.02 -2.19 -9.77
C LYS A 164 -3.43 -3.56 -10.07
N LEU A 165 -4.23 -4.61 -9.96
CA LEU A 165 -3.79 -5.98 -10.27
C LEU A 165 -3.55 -6.21 -11.76
N ALA A 166 -4.45 -5.71 -12.62
CA ALA A 166 -4.29 -5.82 -14.07
C ALA A 166 -3.01 -5.13 -14.57
N ASN A 167 -2.59 -4.05 -13.89
CA ASN A 167 -1.40 -3.28 -14.22
C ASN A 167 -0.13 -3.75 -13.49
N LEU A 168 -0.14 -4.91 -12.82
CA LEU A 168 1.07 -5.42 -12.19
C LEU A 168 2.13 -5.77 -13.23
N PRO A 169 3.38 -5.30 -13.06
CA PRO A 169 4.48 -5.68 -13.93
C PRO A 169 4.63 -7.20 -13.95
N ARG A 170 4.38 -7.81 -15.12
CA ARG A 170 4.53 -9.26 -15.33
C ARG A 170 3.68 -10.12 -14.37
N GLY A 171 2.62 -9.56 -13.77
CA GLY A 171 1.62 -10.28 -12.96
C GLY A 171 2.08 -10.75 -11.58
N PHE A 172 3.14 -10.16 -11.00
CA PHE A 172 3.62 -10.53 -9.66
C PHE A 172 3.73 -9.32 -8.73
N LEU A 173 3.70 -9.60 -7.42
CA LEU A 173 4.01 -8.62 -6.38
C LEU A 173 5.51 -8.62 -6.08
N ARG A 174 5.99 -7.52 -5.51
CA ARG A 174 7.40 -7.30 -5.17
C ARG A 174 7.53 -6.80 -3.74
N VAL A 175 8.68 -7.05 -3.15
CA VAL A 175 9.08 -6.52 -1.84
C VAL A 175 10.47 -5.92 -1.98
N ASP A 176 10.75 -4.86 -1.23
CA ASP A 176 12.05 -4.19 -1.16
C ASP A 176 12.25 -3.69 0.27
N THR A 177 12.31 -4.62 1.22
CA THR A 177 12.30 -4.30 2.67
C THR A 177 13.62 -3.71 3.17
N ARG A 178 14.64 -3.63 2.30
CA ARG A 178 16.03 -3.28 2.63
C ARG A 178 16.70 -4.26 3.60
N ASP A 179 16.13 -5.45 3.77
CA ASP A 179 16.67 -6.58 4.52
C ASP A 179 16.65 -7.80 3.59
N ILE A 180 17.85 -8.23 3.16
CA ILE A 180 18.01 -9.32 2.18
C ILE A 180 17.44 -10.64 2.69
N ASP A 181 17.54 -10.91 4.00
CA ASP A 181 17.07 -12.15 4.59
C ASP A 181 15.54 -12.17 4.61
N LEU A 182 14.92 -11.05 4.96
CA LEU A 182 13.47 -10.91 4.91
C LEU A 182 12.93 -10.96 3.48
N ASP A 183 13.57 -10.26 2.54
CA ASP A 183 13.21 -10.31 1.13
C ASP A 183 13.28 -11.75 0.60
N ASN A 184 14.31 -12.51 0.96
CA ASN A 184 14.43 -13.93 0.59
C ASN A 184 13.34 -14.82 1.22
N VAL A 185 12.92 -14.54 2.45
CA VAL A 185 11.82 -15.26 3.12
C VAL A 185 10.47 -14.98 2.46
N LEU A 186 10.26 -13.76 1.97
CA LEU A 186 9.01 -13.34 1.32
C LEU A 186 8.97 -13.73 -0.16
N LYS A 187 10.12 -13.77 -0.82
CA LYS A 187 10.27 -14.16 -2.22
C LYS A 187 9.74 -15.57 -2.45
N ASN A 188 9.09 -15.76 -3.59
CA ASN A 188 8.40 -16.98 -4.01
C ASN A 188 7.18 -17.39 -3.19
N LEU A 189 6.81 -16.66 -2.13
CA LEU A 189 5.55 -16.91 -1.45
C LEU A 189 4.36 -16.55 -2.34
N TYR A 190 3.27 -17.27 -2.12
CA TYR A 190 1.96 -16.95 -2.69
C TYR A 190 1.13 -16.29 -1.60
N ILE A 191 0.66 -15.08 -1.86
CA ILE A 191 -0.14 -14.30 -0.91
C ILE A 191 -1.55 -14.10 -1.45
N ARG A 192 -2.52 -14.11 -0.53
CA ARG A 192 -3.91 -13.78 -0.82
C ARG A 192 -4.04 -12.27 -0.92
N VAL A 193 -4.54 -11.80 -2.05
CA VAL A 193 -4.89 -10.40 -2.27
C VAL A 193 -6.40 -10.30 -2.31
N ILE A 194 -6.98 -9.43 -1.48
CA ILE A 194 -8.40 -9.12 -1.49
C ILE A 194 -8.62 -8.10 -2.62
N VAL A 195 -9.48 -8.47 -3.57
CA VAL A 195 -9.66 -7.71 -4.83
C VAL A 195 -11.05 -7.15 -5.02
N ASP A 196 -12.03 -7.72 -4.33
CA ASP A 196 -13.39 -7.22 -4.26
C ASP A 196 -14.11 -7.82 -3.04
N TYR A 197 -15.39 -7.52 -2.87
CA TYR A 197 -16.21 -8.13 -1.84
C TYR A 197 -16.22 -9.66 -2.02
N ASN A 198 -15.60 -10.36 -1.07
CA ASN A 198 -15.47 -11.82 -1.08
C ASN A 198 -14.74 -12.39 -2.31
N GLU A 199 -13.95 -11.58 -3.01
CA GLU A 199 -13.10 -12.02 -4.10
C GLU A 199 -11.63 -11.93 -3.70
N ILE A 200 -10.91 -13.03 -3.88
CA ILE A 200 -9.49 -13.15 -3.56
C ILE A 200 -8.72 -13.66 -4.77
N ARG A 201 -7.54 -13.10 -5.00
CA ARG A 201 -6.55 -13.60 -5.96
C ARG A 201 -5.30 -14.06 -5.23
N ILE A 202 -4.74 -15.17 -5.68
CA ILE A 202 -3.46 -15.68 -5.18
C ILE A 202 -2.37 -15.16 -6.10
N ILE A 203 -1.45 -14.35 -5.57
CA ILE A 203 -0.37 -13.74 -6.36
C ILE A 203 0.99 -14.11 -5.78
N LYS A 204 1.94 -14.40 -6.66
CA LYS A 204 3.32 -14.71 -6.27
C LYS A 204 4.09 -13.43 -5.96
N ILE A 205 4.92 -13.46 -4.92
CA ILE A 205 5.92 -12.44 -4.61
C ILE A 205 7.24 -12.82 -5.31
N LYS A 206 7.87 -11.89 -6.03
CA LYS A 206 9.14 -12.10 -6.75
C LYS A 206 10.21 -11.08 -6.44
#